data_AF-A0A538DJW4-F1
#
_entry.id   AF-A0A538DJW4-F1
#
_cell.length_a   1.000
_cell.length_b   1.000
_cell.length_c   1.000
_cell.angle_alpha   90.00
_cell.angle_beta   90.00
_cell.angle_gamma   90.00
#
_symmetry.space_group_name_H-M   'P 1'
#
loop_
_entity.id
_entity.type
_entity.pdbx_description
1 polymer ?
#
loop_
_entity_poly.entity_id
_entity_poly.type
_entity_poly.pdbx_seq_one_letter_code
_entity_poly.pdbx_strand_id
1 'polypeptide(L)'
;MSPDVQKAAASLAAGRRDEARVYAWNALSSATDEELLELRRLAEKLDDPELLRELDQRGVPAVSPEAPAAVKSSTARTRRTVGSIVSAAFVLVLIAVAVTEVPTEGGPVQPSRKNTIRPTEASRVTTLGPGVYLVPLGRVGREDVPALAGEVTRLYHIGTTALPALPLPSWTLADNEKEMDADRLIQLLETTYLARGRAAIVGITDFEMLSPSTRMDHMFSLRNPPPYGVVSSSRLGASLFDRLRGHDRHERVRKLVARNIGFLYLRRPESSDSHSLLRSSMSSVHDIDALHEHL
;
A
#
# COMPACT_ATOMS: atom_id res chain seq x y z
N MET A 1 12.97 -10.09 -35.82
CA MET A 1 13.72 -10.48 -34.62
C MET A 1 14.58 -9.31 -34.18
N SER A 2 14.18 -8.69 -33.08
CA SER A 2 14.93 -7.62 -32.42
C SER A 2 16.32 -8.12 -32.00
N PRO A 3 17.31 -7.22 -31.91
CA PRO A 3 18.68 -7.60 -31.52
C PRO A 3 18.74 -8.33 -30.18
N ASP A 4 17.84 -8.00 -29.25
CA ASP A 4 17.86 -8.58 -27.90
C ASP A 4 17.26 -9.99 -27.85
N VAL A 5 16.24 -10.30 -28.66
CA VAL A 5 15.77 -11.70 -28.80
C VAL A 5 16.86 -12.58 -29.42
N GLN A 6 17.59 -12.08 -30.42
CA GLN A 6 18.71 -12.81 -31.03
C GLN A 6 19.83 -13.05 -30.02
N LYS A 7 20.21 -12.03 -29.23
CA LYS A 7 21.22 -12.16 -28.18
C LYS A 7 20.80 -13.11 -27.06
N ALA A 8 19.52 -13.09 -26.67
CA ALA A 8 18.98 -14.01 -25.69
C ALA A 8 19.10 -15.46 -26.17
N ALA A 9 18.66 -15.75 -27.40
CA ALA A 9 18.77 -17.07 -28.03
C ALA A 9 20.24 -17.53 -28.17
N ALA A 10 21.13 -16.63 -28.64
CA ALA A 10 22.54 -16.94 -28.80
C ALA A 10 23.24 -17.22 -27.46
N SER A 11 22.91 -16.46 -26.41
CA SER A 11 23.48 -16.64 -25.07
C SER A 11 22.99 -17.94 -24.44
N LEU A 12 21.70 -18.29 -24.63
CA LEU A 12 21.15 -19.56 -24.18
C LEU A 12 21.81 -20.74 -24.88
N ALA A 13 21.99 -20.67 -26.21
CA ALA A 13 22.69 -21.70 -26.98
C ALA A 13 24.15 -21.88 -26.53
N ALA A 14 24.79 -20.81 -26.06
CA ALA A 14 26.14 -20.85 -25.51
C ALA A 14 26.21 -21.27 -24.02
N GLY A 15 25.09 -21.66 -23.40
CA GLY A 15 25.03 -22.06 -21.99
C GLY A 15 25.08 -20.92 -20.98
N ARG A 16 25.06 -19.65 -21.43
CA ARG A 16 25.10 -18.46 -20.57
C ARG A 16 23.67 -18.05 -20.17
N ARG A 17 23.08 -18.83 -19.25
CA ARG A 17 21.67 -18.69 -18.85
C ARG A 17 21.32 -17.32 -18.25
N ASP A 18 22.18 -16.78 -17.38
CA ASP A 18 21.91 -15.47 -16.73
C ASP A 18 21.91 -14.32 -17.74
N GLU A 19 22.86 -14.33 -18.67
CA GLU A 19 22.94 -13.34 -19.75
C GLU A 19 21.75 -13.45 -20.71
N ALA A 20 21.34 -14.69 -21.03
CA ALA A 20 20.13 -14.94 -21.82
C ALA A 20 18.86 -14.41 -21.14
N ARG A 21 18.75 -14.53 -19.81
CA ARG A 21 17.64 -13.97 -19.02
C ARG A 21 17.61 -12.45 -19.12
N VAL A 22 18.75 -11.78 -18.93
CA VAL A 22 18.84 -10.30 -19.05
C VAL A 22 18.40 -9.83 -20.43
N TYR A 23 18.90 -10.46 -21.51
CA TYR A 23 18.50 -10.09 -22.86
C TYR A 23 17.01 -10.37 -23.16
N ALA A 24 16.45 -11.46 -22.63
CA ALA A 24 15.03 -11.76 -22.78
C ALA A 24 14.14 -10.71 -22.08
N TRP A 25 14.52 -10.23 -20.90
CA TRP A 25 13.80 -9.15 -20.21
C TRP A 25 13.90 -7.81 -20.94
N ASN A 26 15.08 -7.46 -21.47
CA ASN A 26 15.23 -6.22 -22.25
C ASN A 26 14.36 -6.22 -23.50
N ALA A 27 14.27 -7.37 -24.18
CA ALA A 27 13.47 -7.53 -25.38
C ALA A 27 11.95 -7.32 -25.16
N LEU A 28 11.42 -7.53 -23.95
CA LEU A 28 9.98 -7.35 -23.67
C LEU A 28 9.46 -5.94 -24.00
N SER A 29 10.31 -4.92 -23.89
CA SER A 29 9.92 -3.52 -24.13
C SER A 29 9.73 -3.19 -25.62
N SER A 30 10.34 -3.97 -26.52
CA SER A 30 10.43 -3.67 -27.94
C SER A 30 10.01 -4.84 -28.86
N ALA A 31 9.65 -5.99 -28.28
CA ALA A 31 9.25 -7.18 -29.02
C ALA A 31 7.91 -6.99 -29.75
N THR A 32 7.86 -7.43 -31.01
CA THR A 32 6.61 -7.59 -31.77
C THR A 32 5.82 -8.81 -31.31
N ASP A 33 4.56 -8.97 -31.74
CA ASP A 33 3.71 -10.13 -31.38
C ASP A 33 4.36 -11.48 -31.76
N GLU A 34 5.03 -11.55 -32.90
CA GLU A 34 5.78 -12.74 -33.33
C GLU A 34 7.00 -13.01 -32.44
N GLU A 35 7.66 -11.94 -31.98
CA GLU A 35 8.83 -12.03 -31.10
C GLU A 35 8.44 -12.38 -29.66
N LEU A 36 7.24 -12.02 -29.21
CA LEU A 36 6.70 -12.41 -27.92
C LEU A 36 6.49 -13.93 -27.83
N LEU A 37 6.09 -14.59 -28.93
CA LEU A 37 6.02 -16.05 -29.00
C LEU A 37 7.41 -16.69 -28.86
N GLU A 38 8.43 -16.10 -29.48
CA GLU A 38 9.81 -16.59 -29.37
C GLU A 38 10.38 -16.36 -27.98
N LEU A 39 10.09 -15.21 -27.36
CA LEU A 39 10.44 -14.93 -25.97
C LEU A 39 9.78 -15.91 -25.01
N ARG A 40 8.55 -16.34 -25.27
CA ARG A 40 7.90 -17.38 -24.48
C ARG A 40 8.67 -18.71 -24.55
N ARG A 41 9.06 -19.14 -25.75
CA ARG A 41 9.89 -20.36 -25.91
C ARG A 41 11.23 -20.24 -25.18
N LEU A 42 11.85 -19.06 -25.21
CA LEU A 42 13.08 -18.80 -24.47
C LEU A 42 12.87 -18.86 -22.96
N ALA A 43 11.78 -18.26 -22.46
CA ALA A 43 11.42 -18.28 -21.03
C ALA A 43 11.17 -19.72 -20.53
N GLU A 44 10.48 -20.55 -21.31
CA GLU A 44 10.28 -21.98 -21.01
C GLU A 44 11.62 -22.75 -20.93
N LYS A 45 12.53 -22.52 -21.88
CA LYS A 45 13.87 -23.14 -21.87
C LYS A 45 14.76 -22.63 -20.72
N LEU A 46 14.56 -21.38 -20.31
CA LEU A 46 15.26 -20.73 -19.21
C LEU A 46 14.72 -21.13 -17.83
N ASP A 47 13.54 -21.76 -17.76
CA ASP A 47 12.81 -22.01 -16.52
C ASP A 47 12.65 -20.71 -15.71
N ASP A 48 12.17 -19.66 -16.39
CA ASP A 48 11.97 -18.33 -15.82
C ASP A 48 10.48 -18.05 -15.56
N PRO A 49 9.98 -18.32 -14.33
CA PRO A 49 8.56 -18.18 -14.02
C PRO A 49 8.08 -16.72 -14.02
N GLU A 50 8.98 -15.77 -13.75
CA GLU A 50 8.63 -14.35 -13.74
C GLU A 50 8.40 -13.83 -15.16
N LEU A 51 9.27 -14.22 -16.10
CA LEU A 51 9.14 -13.85 -17.51
C LEU A 51 7.91 -14.51 -18.14
N LEU A 52 7.62 -15.77 -17.81
CA LEU A 52 6.40 -16.46 -18.25
C LEU A 52 5.13 -15.75 -17.77
N ARG A 53 5.11 -15.35 -16.49
CA ARG A 53 3.97 -14.63 -15.91
C ARG A 53 3.73 -13.27 -16.57
N GLU A 54 4.79 -12.55 -16.90
CA GLU A 54 4.69 -11.28 -17.63
C GLU A 54 4.12 -11.48 -19.05
N LEU A 55 4.57 -12.52 -19.76
CA LEU A 55 4.05 -12.88 -21.08
C LEU A 55 2.57 -13.31 -21.04
N ASP A 56 2.16 -14.04 -20.00
CA ASP A 56 0.75 -14.39 -19.75
C ASP A 56 -0.12 -13.15 -19.52
N GLN A 57 0.37 -12.18 -18.75
CA GLN A 57 -0.34 -10.90 -18.51
C GLN A 57 -0.52 -10.08 -19.80
N ARG A 58 0.41 -10.23 -20.75
CA ARG A 58 0.32 -9.61 -22.09
C ARG A 58 -0.53 -10.40 -23.08
N GLY A 59 -1.14 -11.51 -22.65
CA GLY A 59 -2.02 -12.32 -23.49
C GLY A 59 -1.27 -13.15 -24.56
N VAL A 60 0.03 -13.36 -24.40
CA VAL A 60 0.81 -14.20 -25.31
C VAL A 60 0.35 -15.65 -25.09
N PRO A 61 -0.11 -16.39 -26.12
CA PRO A 61 -0.65 -17.73 -25.93
C PRO A 61 0.46 -18.73 -25.55
N ALA A 62 0.08 -19.78 -24.82
CA ALA A 62 0.97 -20.89 -24.51
C ALA A 62 1.41 -21.61 -25.77
N VAL A 63 2.71 -21.90 -25.90
CA VAL A 63 3.22 -22.74 -26.98
C VAL A 63 2.77 -24.15 -26.67
N SER A 64 1.75 -24.63 -27.38
CA SER A 64 1.35 -26.02 -27.26
C SER A 64 2.57 -26.89 -27.58
N PRO A 65 2.95 -27.84 -26.71
CA PRO A 65 4.05 -28.74 -27.00
C PRO A 65 3.70 -29.44 -28.31
N GLU A 66 4.52 -29.20 -29.33
CA GLU A 66 4.38 -29.83 -30.63
C GLU A 66 4.33 -31.35 -30.38
N ALA A 67 3.16 -31.94 -30.64
CA ALA A 67 2.92 -33.33 -30.31
C ALA A 67 4.04 -34.16 -30.96
N PRO A 68 4.84 -34.91 -30.17
CA PRO A 68 5.99 -35.63 -30.71
C PRO A 68 5.48 -36.53 -31.83
N ALA A 69 6.06 -36.37 -33.02
CA ALA A 69 5.71 -37.14 -34.20
C ALA A 69 5.68 -38.62 -33.82
N ALA A 70 4.49 -39.23 -33.98
CA ALA A 70 4.17 -40.54 -33.46
C ALA A 70 5.14 -41.60 -34.01
N VAL A 71 6.16 -41.95 -33.24
CA VAL A 71 6.92 -43.17 -33.41
C VAL A 71 5.99 -44.32 -33.04
N LYS A 72 5.49 -45.02 -34.05
CA LYS A 72 4.67 -46.24 -33.92
C LYS A 72 5.48 -47.32 -33.22
N SER A 73 5.44 -47.37 -31.89
CA SER A 73 5.85 -48.54 -31.12
C SER A 73 4.61 -49.29 -30.66
N SER A 74 4.52 -50.51 -31.19
CA SER A 74 3.49 -51.50 -30.95
C SER A 74 3.63 -52.10 -29.56
N THR A 75 2.47 -52.41 -28.96
CA THR A 75 2.23 -53.45 -27.92
C THR A 75 2.94 -53.31 -26.57
N ALA A 76 2.21 -52.87 -25.54
CA ALA A 76 1.79 -53.75 -24.44
C ALA A 76 0.95 -52.99 -23.38
N ARG A 77 -0.26 -53.50 -23.21
CA ARG A 77 -1.19 -53.36 -22.08
C ARG A 77 -0.52 -53.25 -20.71
N THR A 78 -0.73 -52.14 -19.98
CA THR A 78 -0.96 -52.21 -18.51
C THR A 78 -1.70 -51.01 -17.95
N ARG A 79 -2.63 -51.31 -17.03
CA ARG A 79 -3.53 -50.43 -16.29
C ARG A 79 -2.79 -49.44 -15.37
N ARG A 80 -3.41 -48.26 -15.19
CA ARG A 80 -3.38 -47.30 -14.05
C ARG A 80 -2.75 -45.93 -14.36
N THR A 81 -3.58 -44.96 -14.71
CA THR A 81 -3.30 -43.52 -14.54
C THR A 81 -4.60 -42.75 -14.27
N VAL A 82 -5.31 -43.10 -13.19
CA VAL A 82 -6.39 -42.25 -12.62
C VAL A 82 -5.87 -41.47 -11.39
N GLY A 83 -4.59 -41.61 -11.03
CA GLY A 83 -4.01 -41.01 -9.83
C GLY A 83 -3.42 -39.60 -9.96
N SER A 84 -2.94 -39.16 -11.14
CA SER A 84 -2.16 -37.91 -11.24
C SER A 84 -2.97 -36.62 -11.34
N ILE A 85 -4.21 -36.66 -11.82
CA ILE A 85 -5.04 -35.45 -11.96
C ILE A 85 -5.52 -34.96 -10.59
N VAL A 86 -5.76 -35.87 -9.64
CA VAL A 86 -6.19 -35.52 -8.28
C VAL A 86 -5.07 -34.78 -7.52
N SER A 87 -3.81 -35.15 -7.72
CA SER A 87 -2.66 -34.52 -7.04
C SER A 87 -2.40 -33.07 -7.49
N ALA A 88 -2.51 -32.76 -8.79
CA ALA A 88 -2.31 -31.39 -9.27
C ALA A 88 -3.42 -30.44 -8.81
N ALA A 89 -4.68 -30.91 -8.82
CA ALA A 89 -5.80 -30.16 -8.27
C ALA A 89 -5.65 -29.93 -6.75
N PHE A 90 -5.15 -30.92 -6.01
CA PHE A 90 -4.91 -30.80 -4.57
C PHE A 90 -3.82 -29.77 -4.23
N VAL A 91 -2.74 -29.71 -5.02
CA VAL A 91 -1.68 -28.70 -4.85
C VAL A 91 -2.19 -27.29 -5.17
N LEU A 92 -2.97 -27.11 -6.24
CA LEU A 92 -3.58 -25.81 -6.56
C LEU A 92 -4.58 -25.36 -5.49
N VAL A 93 -5.37 -26.28 -4.94
CA VAL A 93 -6.27 -25.98 -3.82
C VAL A 93 -5.48 -25.64 -2.55
N LEU A 94 -4.39 -26.35 -2.25
CA LEU A 94 -3.52 -26.03 -1.12
C LEU A 94 -2.85 -24.66 -1.27
N ILE A 95 -2.40 -24.29 -2.47
CA ILE A 95 -1.85 -22.95 -2.75
C ILE A 95 -2.95 -21.89 -2.61
N ALA A 96 -4.15 -22.13 -3.14
CA ALA A 96 -5.28 -21.22 -3.01
C ALA A 96 -5.68 -21.01 -1.53
N VAL A 97 -5.73 -22.09 -0.74
CA VAL A 97 -6.02 -22.04 0.70
C VAL A 97 -4.90 -21.34 1.47
N ALA A 98 -3.64 -21.63 1.17
CA ALA A 98 -2.50 -20.95 1.79
C ALA A 98 -2.49 -19.45 1.49
N VAL A 99 -2.90 -19.02 0.28
CA VAL A 99 -3.03 -17.60 -0.08
C VAL A 99 -4.18 -16.93 0.67
N THR A 100 -5.27 -17.64 0.99
CA THR A 100 -6.36 -17.07 1.80
C THR A 100 -6.03 -16.93 3.29
N GLU A 101 -5.04 -17.66 3.80
CA GLU A 101 -4.64 -17.59 5.21
C GLU A 101 -3.47 -16.64 5.50
N VAL A 102 -2.87 -16.01 4.48
CA VAL A 102 -1.84 -15.00 4.72
C VAL A 102 -2.49 -13.84 5.48
N PRO A 103 -2.03 -13.53 6.71
CA PRO A 103 -2.66 -12.52 7.55
C PRO A 103 -2.57 -11.17 6.84
N THR A 104 -3.71 -10.76 6.29
CA THR A 104 -3.91 -9.40 5.83
C THR A 104 -3.82 -8.49 7.04
N GLU A 105 -3.21 -7.34 6.85
CA GLU A 105 -3.12 -6.32 7.90
C GLU A 105 -4.53 -6.02 8.42
N GLY A 106 -4.73 -6.15 9.74
CA GLY A 106 -6.07 -6.19 10.32
C GLY A 106 -7.01 -5.10 9.76
N GLY A 107 -8.24 -5.52 9.43
CA GLY A 107 -9.30 -4.64 8.92
C GLY A 107 -9.67 -3.52 9.91
N PRO A 108 -10.50 -2.55 9.53
CA PRO A 108 -10.75 -1.34 10.33
C PRO A 108 -11.14 -1.64 11.79
N VAL A 109 -10.52 -0.91 12.74
CA VAL A 109 -10.93 -0.99 14.14
C VAL A 109 -12.21 -0.19 14.29
N GLN A 110 -13.27 -0.83 14.77
CA GLN A 110 -14.48 -0.10 15.16
C GLN A 110 -14.27 0.51 16.55
N PRO A 111 -14.53 1.81 16.72
CA PRO A 111 -14.61 2.40 18.04
C PRO A 111 -15.79 1.76 18.79
N SER A 112 -15.61 1.56 20.09
CA SER A 112 -16.67 1.10 20.99
C SER A 112 -16.84 2.15 22.07
N ARG A 113 -18.06 2.34 22.59
CA ARG A 113 -18.30 3.18 23.78
C ARG A 113 -17.42 2.79 24.98
N LYS A 114 -16.95 1.55 25.04
CA LYS A 114 -16.00 1.10 26.07
C LYS A 114 -14.60 1.70 25.91
N ASN A 115 -14.25 2.13 24.70
CA ASN A 115 -12.98 2.78 24.38
C ASN A 115 -13.05 4.30 24.56
N THR A 116 -14.25 4.86 24.78
CA THR A 116 -14.39 6.29 25.00
C THR A 116 -14.41 6.60 26.49
N ILE A 117 -13.71 7.66 26.88
CA ILE A 117 -13.65 8.09 28.28
C ILE A 117 -14.69 9.20 28.46
N ARG A 118 -15.47 9.14 29.54
CA ARG A 118 -16.29 10.28 29.94
C ARG A 118 -15.36 11.45 30.27
N PRO A 119 -15.60 12.66 29.75
CA PRO A 119 -14.74 13.81 30.03
C PRO A 119 -14.58 13.97 31.55
N THR A 120 -13.40 13.62 32.07
CA THR A 120 -13.11 13.71 33.50
C THR A 120 -12.15 14.87 33.65
N GLU A 121 -12.72 16.02 34.05
CA GLU A 121 -12.06 17.30 34.34
C GLU A 121 -11.23 17.90 33.20
N ALA A 122 -11.40 19.21 33.01
CA ALA A 122 -10.77 19.98 31.95
C ALA A 122 -9.25 19.80 31.96
N SER A 123 -8.74 19.01 31.01
CA SER A 123 -7.30 18.94 30.75
C SER A 123 -6.84 20.34 30.39
N ARG A 124 -5.84 20.85 31.12
CA ARG A 124 -5.31 22.19 30.88
C ARG A 124 -4.82 22.27 29.43
N VAL A 125 -5.25 23.32 28.73
CA VAL A 125 -4.80 23.61 27.37
C VAL A 125 -3.27 23.67 27.36
N THR A 126 -2.64 22.77 26.61
CA THR A 126 -1.19 22.71 26.52
C THR A 126 -0.73 23.65 25.40
N THR A 127 0.07 24.65 25.74
CA THR A 127 0.63 25.57 24.74
C THR A 127 1.84 24.94 24.06
N LEU A 128 1.82 24.88 22.73
CA LEU A 128 2.89 24.32 21.92
C LEU A 128 3.59 25.44 21.12
N GLY A 129 4.92 25.42 21.10
CA GLY A 129 5.73 26.35 20.32
C GLY A 129 5.82 25.97 18.84
N PRO A 130 6.67 26.65 18.06
CA PRO A 130 6.91 26.32 16.67
C PRO A 130 7.40 24.87 16.50
N GLY A 131 6.86 24.14 15.52
CA GLY A 131 7.23 22.75 15.25
C GLY A 131 6.07 21.90 14.72
N VAL A 132 6.35 20.64 14.43
CA VAL A 132 5.33 19.65 14.06
C VAL A 132 5.12 18.68 15.21
N TYR A 133 3.86 18.41 15.54
CA TYR A 133 3.47 17.54 16.64
C TYR A 133 2.54 16.44 16.12
N LEU A 134 2.88 15.18 16.40
CA LEU A 134 2.02 14.03 16.11
C LEU A 134 1.34 13.57 17.39
N VAL A 135 0.00 13.45 17.37
CA VAL A 135 -0.80 13.11 18.55
C VAL A 135 -1.52 11.78 18.30
N PRO A 136 -1.20 10.70 19.02
CA PRO A 136 -2.02 9.49 18.98
C PRO A 136 -3.42 9.80 19.53
N LEU A 137 -4.47 9.51 18.78
CA LEU A 137 -5.86 9.74 19.16
C LEU A 137 -6.52 8.40 19.52
N GLY A 138 -6.73 8.18 20.81
CA GLY A 138 -7.23 6.92 21.35
C GLY A 138 -6.16 5.85 21.42
N ARG A 139 -6.56 4.58 21.22
CA ARG A 139 -5.63 3.45 21.20
C ARG A 139 -5.10 3.25 19.78
N VAL A 140 -3.94 3.82 19.50
CA VAL A 140 -3.19 3.58 18.27
C VAL A 140 -2.24 2.41 18.52
N GLY A 141 -2.49 1.28 17.87
CA GLY A 141 -1.69 0.06 17.99
C GLY A 141 -1.08 -0.40 16.67
N ARG A 142 -1.49 0.20 15.54
CA ARG A 142 -0.97 -0.15 14.20
C ARG A 142 0.23 0.68 13.79
N GLU A 143 0.39 1.85 14.42
CA GLU A 143 1.48 2.77 14.14
C GLU A 143 2.24 3.10 15.42
N ASP A 144 3.58 3.01 15.36
CA ASP A 144 4.47 3.56 16.38
C ASP A 144 4.67 5.05 16.09
N VAL A 145 3.79 5.88 16.65
CA VAL A 145 3.78 7.34 16.42
C VAL A 145 5.11 8.01 16.81
N PRO A 146 5.78 7.65 17.93
CA PRO A 146 7.14 8.08 18.22
C PRO A 146 8.16 7.74 17.12
N ALA A 147 8.17 6.50 16.63
CA ALA A 147 9.08 6.10 15.55
C ALA A 147 8.80 6.88 14.26
N LEU A 148 7.52 7.02 13.90
CA LEU A 148 7.06 7.80 12.75
C LEU A 148 7.51 9.27 12.84
N ALA A 149 7.39 9.91 14.01
CA ALA A 149 7.87 11.28 14.23
C ALA A 149 9.39 11.40 13.98
N GLY A 150 10.16 10.43 14.48
CA GLY A 150 11.61 10.36 14.26
C GLY A 150 11.96 10.19 12.78
N GLU A 151 11.21 9.37 12.05
CA GLU A 151 11.41 9.15 10.61
C GLU A 151 11.08 10.38 9.78
N VAL A 152 9.91 10.99 10.00
CA VAL A 152 9.50 12.24 9.36
C VAL A 152 10.54 13.35 9.60
N THR A 153 11.09 13.43 10.82
CA THR A 153 12.16 14.38 11.14
C THR A 153 13.41 14.15 10.29
N ARG A 154 13.83 12.89 10.11
CA ARG A 154 15.01 12.54 9.31
C ARG A 154 14.80 12.79 7.83
N LEU A 155 13.66 12.37 7.29
CA LEU A 155 13.38 12.42 5.85
C LEU A 155 13.16 13.84 5.34
N TYR A 156 12.46 14.68 6.11
CA TYR A 156 12.08 16.03 5.66
C TYR A 156 12.87 17.14 6.33
N HIS A 157 13.77 16.83 7.27
CA HIS A 157 14.52 17.81 8.07
C HIS A 157 13.62 18.82 8.81
N ILE A 158 12.42 18.39 9.22
CA ILE A 158 11.43 19.18 9.96
C ILE A 158 11.30 18.59 11.36
N GLY A 159 11.63 19.38 12.39
CA GLY A 159 11.51 18.95 13.79
C GLY A 159 10.08 18.47 14.12
N THR A 160 9.93 17.16 14.27
CA THR A 160 8.65 16.50 14.50
C THR A 160 8.69 15.73 15.82
N THR A 161 7.73 15.99 16.71
CA THR A 161 7.67 15.40 18.05
C THR A 161 6.37 14.63 18.25
N ALA A 162 6.44 13.41 18.78
CA ALA A 162 5.25 12.70 19.22
C ALA A 162 4.82 13.19 20.61
N LEU A 163 3.53 13.50 20.76
CA LEU A 163 2.91 13.88 22.02
C LEU A 163 2.24 12.67 22.69
N PRO A 164 1.91 12.76 23.99
CA PRO A 164 1.14 11.72 24.67
C PRO A 164 -0.19 11.43 23.97
N ALA A 165 -0.63 10.17 24.06
CA ALA A 165 -1.91 9.75 23.50
C ALA A 165 -3.07 10.51 24.15
N LEU A 166 -3.96 11.04 23.32
CA LEU A 166 -5.15 11.76 23.74
C LEU A 166 -6.34 10.80 23.75
N PRO A 167 -6.99 10.54 24.91
CA PRO A 167 -8.17 9.70 24.94
C PRO A 167 -9.30 10.30 24.12
N LEU A 168 -10.10 9.44 23.49
CA LEU A 168 -11.24 9.85 22.66
C LEU A 168 -12.50 9.98 23.52
N PRO A 169 -13.07 11.19 23.67
CA PRO A 169 -14.36 11.37 24.32
C PRO A 169 -15.49 10.79 23.48
N SER A 170 -16.61 10.38 24.11
CA SER A 170 -17.75 9.81 23.37
C SER A 170 -18.37 10.75 22.34
N TRP A 171 -18.26 12.06 22.53
CA TRP A 171 -18.78 13.05 21.59
C TRP A 171 -18.01 13.08 20.26
N THR A 172 -16.81 12.50 20.19
CA THR A 172 -16.05 12.38 18.93
C THR A 172 -16.51 11.25 18.01
N LEU A 173 -17.42 10.39 18.48
CA LEU A 173 -18.08 9.39 17.64
C LEU A 173 -19.04 10.07 16.68
N ALA A 174 -19.12 9.55 15.46
CA ALA A 174 -20.18 9.88 14.52
C ALA A 174 -21.53 9.35 15.01
N ASP A 175 -22.62 9.81 14.40
CA ASP A 175 -23.98 9.46 14.81
C ASP A 175 -24.30 7.96 14.64
N ASN A 176 -23.55 7.25 13.78
CA ASN A 176 -23.65 5.80 13.62
C ASN A 176 -22.89 4.99 14.69
N GLU A 177 -22.12 5.66 15.54
CA GLU A 177 -21.25 5.10 16.60
C GLU A 177 -20.23 4.05 16.15
N LYS A 178 -19.98 3.93 14.84
CA LYS A 178 -19.06 2.97 14.24
C LYS A 178 -17.83 3.63 13.62
N GLU A 179 -17.87 4.94 13.47
CA GLU A 179 -16.82 5.76 12.86
C GLU A 179 -16.59 7.00 13.74
N MET A 180 -15.43 7.60 13.59
CA MET A 180 -15.10 8.87 14.23
C MET A 180 -15.53 10.02 13.33
N ASP A 181 -16.08 11.07 13.94
CA ASP A 181 -16.34 12.34 13.26
C ASP A 181 -15.02 13.14 13.23
N ALA A 182 -14.44 13.28 12.04
CA ALA A 182 -13.15 13.93 11.83
C ALA A 182 -13.17 15.42 12.21
N ASP A 183 -14.29 16.11 12.05
CA ASP A 183 -14.44 17.51 12.46
C ASP A 183 -14.36 17.61 13.99
N ARG A 184 -15.04 16.68 14.69
CA ARG A 184 -14.99 16.59 16.16
C ARG A 184 -13.61 16.16 16.68
N LEU A 185 -12.86 15.34 15.94
CA LEU A 185 -11.47 15.04 16.27
C LEU A 185 -10.56 16.28 16.16
N ILE A 186 -10.78 17.13 15.16
CA ILE A 186 -10.05 18.39 15.05
C ILE A 186 -10.42 19.32 16.22
N GLN A 187 -11.70 19.42 16.56
CA GLN A 187 -12.15 20.19 17.73
C GLN A 187 -11.52 19.67 19.05
N LEU A 188 -11.32 18.36 19.17
CA LEU A 188 -10.62 17.77 20.31
C LEU A 188 -9.16 18.26 20.38
N LEU A 189 -8.45 18.33 19.24
CA LEU A 189 -7.10 18.88 19.19
C LEU A 189 -7.08 20.37 19.54
N GLU A 190 -8.01 21.17 18.99
CA GLU A 190 -8.14 22.61 19.24
C GLU A 190 -8.37 22.95 20.72
N THR A 191 -9.19 22.15 21.40
CA THR A 191 -9.49 22.35 22.83
C THR A 191 -8.39 21.85 23.74
N THR A 192 -7.53 20.94 23.26
CA THR A 192 -6.44 20.35 24.06
C THR A 192 -5.14 21.12 23.90
N TYR A 193 -4.84 21.59 22.70
CA TYR A 193 -3.56 22.17 22.34
C TYR A 193 -3.73 23.59 21.80
N LEU A 194 -2.96 24.53 22.32
CA LEU A 194 -2.85 25.87 21.77
C LEU A 194 -1.53 26.01 21.02
N ALA A 195 -1.60 25.98 19.70
CA ALA A 195 -0.47 26.23 18.83
C ALA A 195 -0.06 27.72 18.82
N ARG A 196 1.23 28.01 19.07
CA ARG A 196 1.82 29.34 18.91
C ARG A 196 2.86 29.37 17.80
N GLY A 197 2.84 30.45 17.02
CA GLY A 197 3.75 30.63 15.90
C GLY A 197 3.49 29.64 14.77
N ARG A 198 4.56 29.19 14.11
CA ARG A 198 4.49 28.22 13.02
C ARG A 198 4.46 26.81 13.60
N ALA A 199 3.27 26.34 13.96
CA ALA A 199 3.07 24.98 14.45
C ALA A 199 2.11 24.20 13.54
N ALA A 200 2.23 22.88 13.53
CA ALA A 200 1.25 21.96 12.97
C ALA A 200 1.01 20.81 13.94
N ILE A 201 -0.25 20.48 14.19
CA ILE A 201 -0.66 19.42 15.11
C ILE A 201 -1.48 18.42 14.31
N VAL A 202 -0.96 17.20 14.17
CA VAL A 202 -1.56 16.14 13.37
C VAL A 202 -1.96 14.99 14.28
N GLY A 203 -3.27 14.79 14.45
CA GLY A 203 -3.82 13.62 15.13
C GLY A 203 -3.70 12.36 14.27
N ILE A 204 -3.39 11.22 14.87
CA ILE A 204 -3.30 9.92 14.20
C ILE A 204 -4.21 8.94 14.92
N THR A 205 -5.11 8.27 14.21
CA THR A 205 -6.08 7.32 14.77
C THR A 205 -6.12 6.02 13.95
N ASP A 206 -6.39 4.89 14.61
CA ASP A 206 -6.64 3.60 13.95
C ASP A 206 -8.12 3.36 13.61
N PHE A 207 -8.99 4.29 14.02
CA PHE A 207 -10.43 4.23 13.77
C PHE A 207 -10.77 4.84 12.42
N GLU A 208 -11.80 4.32 11.76
CA GLU A 208 -12.36 4.92 10.56
C GLU A 208 -12.87 6.33 10.85
N MET A 209 -12.75 7.22 9.86
CA MET A 209 -13.16 8.61 9.94
C MET A 209 -14.15 8.94 8.83
N LEU A 210 -15.17 9.72 9.20
CA LEU A 210 -16.07 10.42 8.28
C LEU A 210 -16.10 11.91 8.63
N SER A 211 -16.57 12.74 7.70
CA SER A 211 -16.88 14.15 7.96
C SER A 211 -18.22 14.46 7.33
N PRO A 212 -19.24 14.83 8.12
CA PRO A 212 -20.53 15.24 7.58
C PRO A 212 -20.43 16.45 6.66
N SER A 213 -19.41 17.31 6.86
CA SER A 213 -19.21 18.53 6.08
C SER A 213 -18.80 18.27 4.62
N THR A 214 -18.07 17.17 4.36
CA THR A 214 -17.57 16.83 3.01
C THR A 214 -18.47 15.85 2.27
N ARG A 215 -19.45 15.22 2.95
CA ARG A 215 -20.31 14.14 2.42
C ARG A 215 -19.54 12.94 1.87
N MET A 216 -18.30 12.73 2.29
CA MET A 216 -17.51 11.57 1.91
C MET A 216 -17.76 10.43 2.89
N ASP A 217 -18.04 9.23 2.36
CA ASP A 217 -18.33 8.02 3.16
C ASP A 217 -17.12 7.52 3.97
N HIS A 218 -15.92 7.98 3.63
CA HIS A 218 -14.70 7.72 4.39
C HIS A 218 -13.62 8.75 4.03
N MET A 219 -12.65 8.92 4.93
CA MET A 219 -11.46 9.73 4.64
C MET A 219 -10.22 9.22 5.36
N PHE A 220 -9.10 9.32 4.65
CA PHE A 220 -7.79 9.03 5.22
C PHE A 220 -7.22 10.20 6.01
N SER A 221 -7.60 11.44 5.65
CA SER A 221 -7.14 12.63 6.34
C SER A 221 -8.10 13.80 6.14
N LEU A 222 -8.26 14.61 7.20
CA LEU A 222 -8.97 15.88 7.17
C LEU A 222 -8.07 16.98 7.74
N ARG A 223 -8.23 18.19 7.22
CA ARG A 223 -7.61 19.41 7.73
C ARG A 223 -8.69 20.47 7.86
N ASN A 224 -8.71 21.18 8.99
CA ASN A 224 -9.39 22.46 9.12
C ASN A 224 -8.35 23.56 8.85
N PRO A 225 -8.71 24.86 8.71
CA PRO A 225 -7.71 25.90 8.59
C PRO A 225 -6.61 25.73 9.66
N PRO A 226 -5.35 25.99 9.29
CA PRO A 226 -4.23 25.63 10.13
C PRO A 226 -4.34 26.14 11.56
N PRO A 227 -3.81 25.41 12.56
CA PRO A 227 -2.72 24.42 12.43
C PRO A 227 -3.09 22.93 12.60
N TYR A 228 -4.37 22.55 12.53
CA TYR A 228 -4.82 21.21 12.91
C TYR A 228 -5.16 20.31 11.72
N GLY A 229 -4.79 19.03 11.83
CA GLY A 229 -5.21 17.98 10.92
C GLY A 229 -5.30 16.63 11.62
N VAL A 230 -5.97 15.69 10.96
CA VAL A 230 -6.11 14.30 11.43
C VAL A 230 -5.85 13.32 10.30
N VAL A 231 -5.29 12.16 10.65
CA VAL A 231 -5.01 11.03 9.76
C VAL A 231 -5.60 9.76 10.37
N SER A 232 -6.31 8.98 9.56
CA SER A 232 -6.77 7.64 9.92
C SER A 232 -5.89 6.59 9.24
N SER A 233 -5.33 5.68 10.03
CA SER A 233 -4.60 4.51 9.54
C SER A 233 -5.54 3.36 9.16
N SER A 234 -6.81 3.40 9.57
CA SER A 234 -7.76 2.27 9.58
C SER A 234 -7.78 1.46 8.28
N ARG A 235 -7.98 2.15 7.16
CA ARG A 235 -8.09 1.60 5.78
C ARG A 235 -6.79 1.68 4.97
N LEU A 236 -5.66 1.99 5.61
CA LEU A 236 -4.36 2.04 4.94
C LEU A 236 -3.63 0.69 4.93
N GLY A 237 -4.30 -0.37 5.37
CA GLY A 237 -3.73 -1.71 5.43
C GLY A 237 -3.29 -2.23 4.08
N ALA A 238 -2.10 -2.83 4.01
CA ALA A 238 -1.59 -3.42 2.79
C ALA A 238 -2.11 -4.85 2.56
N SER A 239 -2.52 -5.12 1.32
CA SER A 239 -2.70 -6.50 0.86
C SER A 239 -1.34 -7.20 0.72
N LEU A 240 -1.33 -8.53 0.57
CA LEU A 240 -0.08 -9.25 0.27
C LEU A 240 0.59 -8.72 -1.01
N PHE A 241 -0.20 -8.41 -2.03
CA PHE A 241 0.30 -7.86 -3.29
C PHE A 241 0.86 -6.45 -3.11
N ASP A 242 0.25 -5.63 -2.25
CA ASP A 242 0.74 -4.29 -1.94
C ASP A 242 2.13 -4.38 -1.29
N ARG A 243 2.29 -5.27 -0.30
CA ARG A 243 3.58 -5.49 0.36
C ARG A 243 4.65 -5.99 -0.59
N LEU A 244 4.31 -6.87 -1.53
CA LEU A 244 5.24 -7.32 -2.57
C LEU A 244 5.70 -6.18 -3.49
N ARG A 245 4.90 -5.11 -3.61
CA ARG A 245 5.26 -3.88 -4.34
C ARG A 245 5.97 -2.85 -3.45
N GLY A 246 6.21 -3.17 -2.18
CA GLY A 246 6.85 -2.28 -1.22
C GLY A 246 5.89 -1.28 -0.57
N HIS A 247 4.58 -1.42 -0.78
CA HIS A 247 3.59 -0.55 -0.14
C HIS A 247 3.08 -1.18 1.15
N ASP A 248 3.27 -0.47 2.25
CA ASP A 248 2.73 -0.83 3.55
C ASP A 248 1.92 0.32 4.18
N ARG A 249 1.23 0.01 5.28
CA ARG A 249 0.46 1.01 6.02
C ARG A 249 1.33 2.13 6.55
N HIS A 250 2.54 1.81 6.99
CA HIS A 250 3.44 2.78 7.59
C HIS A 250 3.86 3.85 6.57
N GLU A 251 4.24 3.43 5.35
CA GLU A 251 4.54 4.31 4.22
C GLU A 251 3.35 5.22 3.90
N ARG A 252 2.14 4.65 3.80
CA ARG A 252 0.92 5.42 3.50
C ARG A 252 0.60 6.44 4.59
N VAL A 253 0.69 6.07 5.86
CA VAL A 253 0.51 6.99 6.99
C VAL A 253 1.55 8.10 6.94
N ARG A 254 2.82 7.76 6.69
CA ARG A 254 3.92 8.72 6.58
C ARG A 254 3.70 9.73 5.45
N LYS A 255 3.26 9.29 4.27
CA LYS A 255 2.87 10.16 3.14
C LYS A 255 1.75 11.12 3.52
N LEU A 256 0.70 10.64 4.20
CA LEU A 256 -0.41 11.50 4.64
C LEU A 256 0.02 12.51 5.71
N VAL A 257 0.90 12.11 6.63
CA VAL A 257 1.49 13.02 7.62
C VAL A 257 2.34 14.08 6.91
N ALA A 258 3.21 13.68 5.97
CA ALA A 258 4.02 14.60 5.17
C ALA A 258 3.14 15.60 4.41
N ARG A 259 2.07 15.13 3.75
CA ARG A 259 1.07 15.99 3.12
C ARG A 259 0.48 17.01 4.09
N ASN A 260 0.07 16.58 5.28
CA ASN A 260 -0.44 17.50 6.31
C ASN A 260 0.62 18.52 6.75
N ILE A 261 1.88 18.12 6.89
CA ILE A 261 3.00 19.04 7.17
C ILE A 261 3.15 20.08 6.06
N GLY A 262 3.06 19.66 4.79
CA GLY A 262 3.10 20.54 3.63
C GLY A 262 2.08 21.68 3.70
N PHE A 263 0.82 21.35 4.01
CA PHE A 263 -0.25 22.35 4.13
C PHE A 263 -0.20 23.13 5.46
N LEU A 264 -0.08 22.42 6.59
CA LEU A 264 -0.27 22.99 7.93
C LEU A 264 0.98 23.62 8.52
N TYR A 265 2.18 23.18 8.14
CA TYR A 265 3.43 23.74 8.62
C TYR A 265 4.14 24.54 7.52
N LEU A 266 4.27 23.96 6.33
CA LEU A 266 4.96 24.60 5.21
C LEU A 266 4.12 25.66 4.48
N ARG A 267 2.79 25.68 4.71
CA ARG A 267 1.85 26.62 4.07
C ARG A 267 1.91 26.56 2.54
N ARG A 268 2.22 25.38 2.00
CA ARG A 268 2.29 25.17 0.55
C ARG A 268 0.88 25.14 -0.04
N PRO A 269 0.66 25.71 -1.23
CA PRO A 269 -0.61 25.57 -1.94
C PRO A 269 -0.77 24.14 -2.47
N GLU A 270 -1.99 23.81 -2.90
CA GLU A 270 -2.23 22.57 -3.62
C GLU A 270 -1.46 22.53 -4.95
N SER A 271 -1.05 21.33 -5.34
CA SER A 271 -0.40 21.05 -6.62
C SER A 271 -1.38 20.39 -7.58
N SER A 272 -1.24 20.66 -8.88
CA SER A 272 -1.96 19.93 -9.93
C SER A 272 -1.25 18.63 -10.37
N ASP A 273 -0.01 18.41 -9.93
CA ASP A 273 0.74 17.18 -10.20
C ASP A 273 0.14 16.00 -9.41
N SER A 274 -0.29 14.96 -10.14
CA SER A 274 -0.91 13.76 -9.58
C SER A 274 0.02 12.93 -8.68
N HIS A 275 1.33 13.11 -8.79
CA HIS A 275 2.32 12.41 -7.96
C HIS A 275 2.83 13.28 -6.80
N SER A 276 2.39 14.54 -6.69
CA SER A 276 2.79 15.42 -5.59
C SER A 276 2.04 15.07 -4.31
N LEU A 277 2.75 15.06 -3.17
CA LEU A 277 2.13 15.00 -1.83
C LEU A 277 1.04 16.07 -1.66
N LEU A 278 1.15 17.20 -2.36
CA LEU A 278 0.24 18.34 -2.23
C LEU A 278 -0.89 18.34 -3.25
N ARG A 279 -1.15 17.23 -3.96
CA ARG A 279 -2.30 17.14 -4.86
C ARG A 279 -3.62 17.41 -4.14
N SER A 280 -4.61 17.93 -4.86
CA SER A 280 -5.90 18.35 -4.30
C SER A 280 -6.73 17.18 -3.75
N SER A 281 -6.93 16.14 -4.57
CA SER A 281 -7.81 15.01 -4.26
C SER A 281 -7.05 13.69 -4.11
N MET A 282 -7.49 12.89 -3.13
CA MET A 282 -7.13 11.48 -2.98
C MET A 282 -8.38 10.75 -2.50
N SER A 283 -8.85 9.78 -3.26
CA SER A 283 -10.06 9.01 -2.93
C SER A 283 -9.75 7.54 -2.65
N SER A 284 -8.51 7.10 -2.90
CA SER A 284 -8.11 5.71 -2.77
C SER A 284 -6.71 5.54 -2.19
N VAL A 285 -6.41 4.33 -1.71
CA VAL A 285 -5.04 3.95 -1.31
C VAL A 285 -4.06 3.97 -2.50
N HIS A 286 -4.55 3.69 -3.72
CA HIS A 286 -3.73 3.76 -4.93
C HIS A 286 -3.27 5.19 -5.22
N ASP A 287 -4.10 6.21 -4.92
CA ASP A 287 -3.69 7.61 -5.02
C ASP A 287 -2.55 7.94 -4.06
N ILE A 288 -2.53 7.31 -2.88
CA ILE A 288 -1.49 7.50 -1.85
C ILE A 288 -0.21 6.78 -2.27
N ASP A 289 -0.34 5.55 -2.79
CA ASP A 289 0.79 4.74 -3.25
C ASP A 289 1.53 5.44 -4.41
N ALA A 290 0.79 6.13 -5.29
CA ALA A 290 1.34 6.89 -6.41
C ALA A 290 2.06 8.19 -6.02
N LEU A 291 2.06 8.61 -4.74
CA LEU A 291 2.72 9.84 -4.33
C LEU A 291 4.24 9.68 -4.24
N HIS A 292 4.96 10.68 -4.74
CA HIS A 292 6.38 10.87 -4.53
C HIS A 292 6.63 11.73 -3.29
N GLU A 293 7.61 11.35 -2.48
CA GLU A 293 7.81 11.91 -1.15
C GLU A 293 8.73 13.14 -1.14
N HIS A 294 8.26 14.21 -1.75
CA HIS A 294 8.96 15.50 -1.79
C HIS A 294 8.00 16.64 -1.37
N LEU A 295 8.45 17.50 -0.44
CA LEU A 295 7.69 18.60 0.19
C LEU A 295 8.16 20.01 -0.24
#